data_AF-A0A0T9QHM7-F1
#
_entry.id   AF-A0A0T9QHM7-F1
#
_cell.length_a   1.000
_cell.length_b   1.000
_cell.length_c   1.000
_cell.angle_alpha   90.00
_cell.angle_beta   90.00
_cell.angle_gamma   90.00
#
_symmetry.space_group_name_H-M   'P 1'
#
loop_
_entity.id
_entity.type
_entity.pdbx_description
1 polymer ?
#
loop_
_entity_poly.entity_id
_entity_poly.type
_entity_poly.pdbx_seq_one_letter_code
_entity_poly.pdbx_strand_id
1 'polypeptide(L)'
;MSDEAKTIDETTEAKTRAGKPVKEEIRLSVNPSDLVSKEGFALHIGKTVGAIVAMAKAGKLPAFYMADPLKPGGQAELWVNRREWDNHAKQLVDTAPAAWHGWKDRINVSKPGRGRKNKAGAAA
;
A
#
# COMPACT_ATOMS: atom_id res chain seq x y z
N MET A 1 -45.52 11.00 12.72
CA MET A 1 -44.48 10.95 11.68
C MET A 1 -43.56 9.82 12.10
N SER A 2 -43.74 8.66 11.48
CA SER A 2 -43.02 7.43 11.82
C SER A 2 -41.96 7.23 10.76
N ASP A 3 -40.69 7.41 11.13
CA ASP A 3 -39.58 7.12 10.24
C ASP A 3 -39.19 5.64 10.39
N GLU A 4 -39.61 4.84 9.42
CA GLU A 4 -39.20 3.45 9.25
C GLU A 4 -37.73 3.40 8.82
N ALA A 5 -36.87 2.88 9.69
CA ALA A 5 -35.49 2.55 9.36
C ALA A 5 -35.49 1.36 8.38
N LYS A 6 -35.20 1.65 7.11
CA LYS A 6 -35.09 0.67 6.03
C LYS A 6 -33.90 -0.25 6.29
N THR A 7 -34.18 -1.45 6.79
CA THR A 7 -33.20 -2.54 6.94
C THR A 7 -32.71 -2.95 5.56
N ILE A 8 -31.43 -2.73 5.28
CA ILE A 8 -30.72 -3.32 4.14
C ILE A 8 -30.37 -4.76 4.51
N ASP A 9 -31.24 -5.68 4.11
CA ASP A 9 -30.98 -7.12 4.11
C ASP A 9 -30.10 -7.44 2.90
N GLU A 10 -28.78 -7.39 3.10
CA GLU A 10 -27.82 -7.85 2.10
C GLU A 10 -27.49 -9.32 2.42
N THR A 11 -28.39 -10.22 2.01
CA THR A 11 -28.14 -11.67 2.03
C THR A 11 -27.01 -11.97 1.03
N THR A 12 -25.76 -11.97 1.50
CA THR A 12 -24.62 -12.44 0.71
C THR A 12 -24.66 -13.97 0.70
N GLU A 13 -25.15 -14.55 -0.38
CA GLU A 13 -25.14 -16.00 -0.58
C GLU A 13 -23.70 -16.53 -0.60
N ALA A 14 -23.32 -17.26 0.45
CA ALA A 14 -22.01 -17.88 0.59
C ALA A 14 -21.79 -18.95 -0.50
N LYS A 15 -20.99 -18.62 -1.51
CA LYS A 15 -20.65 -19.53 -2.61
C LYS A 15 -19.71 -20.63 -2.11
N THR A 16 -20.24 -21.82 -1.87
CA THR A 16 -19.45 -23.02 -1.51
C THR A 16 -19.15 -23.86 -2.76
N ARG A 17 -17.86 -24.18 -2.98
CA ARG A 17 -17.44 -25.27 -3.87
C ARG A 17 -16.80 -26.36 -3.00
N ALA A 18 -17.36 -27.57 -3.07
CA ALA A 18 -16.83 -28.78 -2.43
C ALA A 18 -16.65 -28.70 -0.89
N GLY A 19 -17.63 -28.14 -0.17
CA GLY A 19 -17.67 -28.20 1.30
C GLY A 19 -16.60 -27.37 2.04
N LYS A 20 -15.81 -26.57 1.32
CA LYS A 20 -14.93 -25.55 1.90
C LYS A 20 -15.44 -24.16 1.53
N PRO A 21 -15.43 -23.19 2.46
CA PRO A 21 -15.72 -21.80 2.11
C PRO A 21 -14.69 -21.37 1.06
N VAL A 22 -15.16 -21.01 -0.14
CA VAL A 22 -14.31 -20.40 -1.14
C VAL A 22 -13.90 -19.07 -0.54
N LYS A 23 -12.61 -18.91 -0.20
CA LYS A 23 -12.08 -17.61 0.21
C LYS A 23 -12.37 -16.67 -0.95
N GLU A 24 -13.24 -15.70 -0.71
CA GLU A 24 -13.42 -14.60 -1.65
C GLU A 24 -12.05 -13.96 -1.91
N GLU A 25 -11.75 -13.72 -3.18
CA GLU A 25 -10.54 -13.01 -3.56
C GLU A 25 -10.62 -11.61 -2.97
N ILE A 26 -9.82 -11.35 -1.93
CA ILE A 26 -9.73 -10.03 -1.34
C ILE A 26 -9.13 -9.11 -2.40
N ARG A 27 -9.87 -8.05 -2.76
CA ARG A 27 -9.44 -7.01 -3.70
C ARG A 27 -9.47 -5.67 -2.98
N LEU A 28 -8.48 -4.83 -3.25
CA LEU A 28 -8.51 -3.45 -2.79
C LEU A 28 -9.59 -2.68 -3.55
N SER A 29 -10.37 -1.88 -2.84
CA SER A 29 -11.31 -0.95 -3.46
C SER A 29 -10.56 0.13 -4.25
N VAL A 30 -11.23 0.80 -5.19
CA VAL A 30 -10.65 1.90 -5.98
C VAL A 30 -10.15 3.03 -5.07
N ASN A 31 -10.90 3.32 -4.00
CA ASN A 31 -10.53 4.26 -2.96
C ASN A 31 -10.54 3.54 -1.61
N PRO A 32 -9.42 2.92 -1.19
CA PRO A 32 -9.35 2.25 0.10
C PRO A 32 -9.35 3.27 1.23
N SER A 33 -10.00 2.91 2.35
CA SER A 33 -9.92 3.66 3.59
C SER A 33 -8.46 3.82 4.03
N ASP A 34 -8.15 4.89 4.77
CA ASP A 34 -6.82 5.10 5.35
C ASP A 34 -6.47 4.00 6.36
N LEU A 35 -7.48 3.45 7.03
CA LEU A 35 -7.33 2.31 7.91
C LEU A 35 -7.76 1.03 7.20
N VAL A 36 -6.86 0.07 7.09
CA VAL A 36 -7.09 -1.20 6.38
C VAL A 36 -6.74 -2.40 7.27
N SER A 37 -7.38 -3.54 7.01
CA SER A 37 -7.03 -4.80 7.67
C SER A 37 -5.63 -5.28 7.25
N LYS A 38 -5.06 -6.22 8.01
CA LYS A 38 -3.78 -6.88 7.67
C LYS A 38 -3.80 -7.52 6.27
N GLU A 39 -4.94 -8.04 5.82
CA GLU A 39 -5.11 -8.61 4.47
C GLU A 39 -5.10 -7.52 3.39
N GLY A 40 -5.86 -6.44 3.60
CA GLY A 40 -5.86 -5.30 2.67
C GLY A 40 -4.48 -4.67 2.55
N PHE A 41 -3.80 -4.49 3.69
CA PHE A 41 -2.44 -3.94 3.69
C PHE A 41 -1.42 -4.87 3.02
N ALA A 42 -1.56 -6.19 3.21
CA ALA A 42 -0.72 -7.19 2.55
C ALA A 42 -0.81 -7.08 1.02
N LEU A 43 -2.02 -6.92 0.49
CA LEU A 43 -2.24 -6.67 -0.94
C LEU A 43 -1.64 -5.34 -1.38
N HIS A 44 -1.77 -4.30 -0.56
CA HIS A 44 -1.31 -2.95 -0.89
C HIS A 44 0.21 -2.88 -1.10
N ILE A 45 1.00 -3.54 -0.23
CA ILE A 45 2.47 -3.52 -0.31
C ILE A 45 3.09 -4.76 -0.98
N GLY A 46 2.26 -5.70 -1.46
CA GLY A 46 2.71 -6.92 -2.12
C GLY A 46 3.44 -7.90 -1.20
N LYS A 47 2.99 -8.07 0.05
CA LYS A 47 3.55 -9.02 1.02
C LYS A 47 2.52 -10.07 1.44
N THR A 48 2.98 -11.13 2.11
CA THR A 48 2.08 -12.11 2.74
C THR A 48 1.51 -11.55 4.04
N VAL A 49 0.30 -11.99 4.41
CA VAL A 49 -0.35 -11.59 5.67
C VAL A 49 0.52 -11.94 6.88
N GLY A 50 1.17 -13.11 6.87
CA GLY A 50 2.09 -13.52 7.94
C GLY A 50 3.27 -12.56 8.11
N ALA A 51 3.81 -12.01 7.02
CA ALA A 51 4.85 -11.00 7.07
C ALA A 51 4.34 -9.69 7.68
N ILE A 52 3.12 -9.26 7.35
CA ILE A 52 2.51 -8.06 7.95
C ILE A 52 2.36 -8.22 9.46
N VAL A 53 1.84 -9.37 9.92
CA VAL A 53 1.70 -9.66 11.36
C VAL A 53 3.07 -9.66 12.06
N ALA A 54 4.10 -10.25 11.46
CA ALA A 54 5.45 -10.24 12.01
C ALA A 54 6.04 -8.83 12.07
N MET A 55 5.84 -8.01 11.03
CA MET A 55 6.30 -6.62 11.00
C MET A 55 5.59 -5.77 12.06
N ALA A 56 4.29 -5.94 12.25
CA ALA A 56 3.53 -5.24 13.29
C ALA A 56 4.00 -5.64 14.70
N LYS A 57 4.20 -6.94 14.95
CA LYS A 57 4.78 -7.43 16.22
C LYS A 57 6.18 -6.87 16.49
N ALA A 58 6.96 -6.63 15.44
CA ALA A 58 8.28 -6.02 15.53
C ALA A 58 8.25 -4.48 15.62
N GLY A 59 7.08 -3.85 15.69
CA GLY A 59 6.95 -2.39 15.78
C GLY A 59 7.33 -1.63 14.51
N LYS A 60 7.34 -2.29 13.35
CA LYS A 60 7.78 -1.71 12.06
C LYS A 60 6.65 -1.09 11.25
N LEU A 61 5.41 -1.16 11.75
CA LEU A 61 4.22 -0.69 11.05
C LEU A 61 3.40 0.24 11.97
N PRO A 62 2.74 1.27 11.41
CA PRO A 62 1.74 2.06 12.12
C PRO A 62 0.46 1.23 12.27
N ALA A 63 0.49 0.25 13.19
CA ALA A 63 -0.55 -0.75 13.35
C ALA A 63 -1.07 -0.82 14.78
N PHE A 64 -2.34 -1.18 14.93
CA PHE A 64 -2.99 -1.37 16.22
C PHE A 64 -3.96 -2.54 16.20
N TYR A 65 -4.19 -3.12 17.37
CA TYR A 65 -5.13 -4.21 17.56
C TYR A 65 -6.47 -3.65 18.00
N MET A 66 -7.54 -3.97 17.28
CA MET A 66 -8.89 -3.54 17.60
C MET A 66 -9.76 -4.77 17.89
N ALA A 67 -10.38 -4.80 19.06
CA ALA A 67 -11.36 -5.84 19.38
C ALA A 67 -12.68 -5.53 18.66
N ASP A 68 -13.36 -6.57 18.21
CA ASP A 68 -14.70 -6.43 17.65
C ASP A 68 -15.69 -6.01 18.77
N PRO A 69 -16.36 -4.86 18.67
CA PRO A 69 -17.33 -4.41 19.68
C PRO A 69 -18.53 -5.36 19.83
N LEU A 70 -18.84 -6.15 18.78
CA LEU A 70 -19.88 -7.17 18.84
C LEU A 70 -19.40 -8.48 19.48
N LYS A 71 -18.08 -8.65 19.64
CA LYS A 71 -17.44 -9.80 20.27
C LYS A 71 -16.33 -9.36 21.23
N PRO A 72 -16.67 -8.76 22.38
CA PRO A 72 -15.70 -8.17 23.31
C PRO A 72 -14.71 -9.17 23.95
N GLY A 73 -14.85 -10.48 23.74
CA GLY A 73 -13.89 -11.52 24.13
C GLY A 73 -13.17 -12.21 22.96
N GLY A 74 -13.35 -11.74 21.73
CA GLY A 74 -12.76 -12.31 20.52
C GLY A 74 -11.27 -11.98 20.34
N GLN A 75 -10.62 -12.65 19.38
CA GLN A 75 -9.27 -12.28 18.98
C GLN A 75 -9.29 -10.88 18.34
N ALA A 76 -8.45 -9.98 18.85
CA ALA A 76 -8.32 -8.65 18.31
C ALA A 76 -7.79 -8.69 16.87
N GLU A 77 -8.39 -7.88 16.00
CA GLU A 77 -8.01 -7.76 14.61
C GLU A 77 -6.88 -6.73 14.45
N LEU A 78 -5.93 -7.00 13.55
CA LEU A 78 -4.82 -6.11 13.26
C LEU A 78 -5.20 -5.15 12.14
N TRP A 79 -5.17 -3.85 12.47
CA TRP A 79 -5.43 -2.76 11.55
C TRP A 79 -4.17 -1.94 11.32
N VAL A 80 -3.96 -1.47 10.09
CA VAL A 80 -2.79 -0.69 9.68
C VAL A 80 -3.23 0.63 9.07
N ASN A 81 -2.63 1.73 9.51
CA ASN A 81 -2.83 3.05 8.91
C ASN A 81 -1.98 3.16 7.62
N ARG A 82 -2.62 2.92 6.47
CA ARG A 82 -2.00 3.00 5.14
C ARG A 82 -1.49 4.41 4.85
N ARG A 83 -2.27 5.43 5.19
CA ARG A 83 -1.91 6.82 4.89
C ARG A 83 -0.66 7.27 5.63
N GLU A 84 -0.51 6.87 6.89
CA GLU A 84 0.70 7.17 7.67
C GLU A 84 1.94 6.47 7.09
N TRP A 85 1.78 5.22 6.67
CA TRP A 85 2.83 4.49 5.95
C TRP A 85 3.27 5.22 4.67
N ASP A 86 2.31 5.66 3.84
CA ASP A 86 2.58 6.39 2.60
C ASP A 86 3.26 7.75 2.86
N ASN A 87 2.84 8.45 3.91
CA ASN A 87 3.45 9.72 4.31
C ASN A 87 4.89 9.53 4.75
N HIS A 88 5.17 8.50 5.54
CA HIS A 88 6.54 8.19 5.95
C HIS A 88 7.41 7.80 4.76
N ALA A 89 6.88 7.03 3.80
CA ALA A 89 7.60 6.69 2.58
C ALA A 89 8.02 7.95 1.78
N LYS A 90 7.15 8.97 1.70
CA LYS A 90 7.48 10.26 1.08
C LYS A 90 8.55 11.01 1.88
N GLN A 91 8.40 11.07 3.20
CA GLN A 91 9.37 11.72 4.08
C GLN A 91 10.77 11.12 3.94
N LEU A 92 10.88 9.80 3.79
CA LEU A 92 12.17 9.13 3.57
C LEU A 92 12.84 9.57 2.27
N VAL A 93 12.06 9.84 1.22
CA VAL A 93 12.57 10.38 -0.05
C VAL A 93 13.00 11.82 0.11
N ASP A 94 12.20 12.65 0.79
CA ASP A 94 12.46 14.08 0.94
C ASP A 94 13.65 14.37 1.87
N THR A 95 13.87 13.52 2.87
CA THR A 95 14.96 13.65 3.85
C THR A 95 16.23 12.93 3.42
N ALA A 96 16.21 12.22 2.28
CA ALA A 96 17.36 11.46 1.81
C ALA A 96 18.55 12.38 1.45
N PRO A 97 19.79 11.95 1.70
CA PRO A 97 20.97 12.67 1.23
C PRO A 97 20.97 12.85 -0.29
N ALA A 98 21.56 13.94 -0.79
CA ALA A 98 21.62 14.23 -2.23
C ALA A 98 22.17 13.06 -3.07
N ALA A 99 23.15 12.31 -2.53
CA ALA A 99 23.72 11.13 -3.18
C ALA A 99 22.68 10.02 -3.46
N TRP A 100 21.65 9.87 -2.62
CA TRP A 100 20.56 8.91 -2.84
C TRP A 100 19.76 9.24 -4.10
N HIS A 101 19.66 10.51 -4.49
CA HIS A 101 18.94 10.96 -5.68
C HIS A 101 19.72 10.86 -7.00
N GLY A 102 20.98 10.39 -6.99
CA GLY A 102 21.83 10.32 -8.20
C GLY A 102 21.28 9.43 -9.33
N TRP A 103 20.27 8.59 -9.06
CA TRP A 103 19.56 7.86 -10.11
C TRP A 103 18.76 8.77 -11.06
N LYS A 104 18.38 9.98 -10.63
CA LYS A 104 17.66 10.96 -11.48
C LYS A 104 18.45 11.34 -12.73
N ASP A 105 19.78 11.41 -12.62
CA ASP A 105 20.67 11.74 -13.74
C ASP A 105 20.68 10.65 -14.82
N ARG A 106 20.36 9.41 -14.45
CA ARG A 106 20.27 8.27 -15.39
C ARG A 106 18.98 8.30 -16.22
N ILE A 107 17.94 8.97 -15.71
CA ILE A 107 16.64 9.10 -16.37
C ILE A 107 16.61 10.37 -17.21
N ASN A 108 17.21 11.46 -16.71
CA ASN A 108 17.35 12.72 -17.41
C ASN A 108 18.55 12.67 -18.37
N VAL A 109 18.42 11.91 -19.46
CA VAL A 109 19.36 12.01 -20.58
C VAL A 109 19.08 13.34 -21.29
N SER A 110 19.70 14.43 -20.84
CA SER A 110 19.96 15.54 -21.75
C SER A 110 20.89 14.96 -22.83
N LYS A 111 20.28 14.63 -23.96
CA LYS A 111 20.91 14.10 -25.17
C LYS A 111 22.25 14.81 -25.34
N PRO A 112 23.41 14.13 -25.35
CA PRO A 112 24.66 14.82 -25.62
C PRO A 112 24.49 15.45 -27.00
N GLY A 113 24.39 16.78 -27.02
CA GLY A 113 24.39 17.54 -28.25
C GLY A 113 25.60 17.07 -29.01
N ARG A 114 25.37 16.46 -30.18
CA ARG A 114 26.38 15.89 -31.04
C ARG A 114 27.38 17.00 -31.32
N GLY A 115 28.43 17.05 -30.51
CA GLY A 115 29.46 18.08 -30.56
C GLY A 115 30.01 18.04 -31.96
N ARG A 116 29.67 19.07 -32.74
CA ARG A 116 30.20 19.31 -34.07
C ARG A 116 31.71 19.34 -33.87
N LYS A 117 32.41 18.27 -34.27
CA LYS A 117 33.87 18.24 -34.32
C LYS A 117 34.27 19.41 -35.19
N ASN A 118 34.69 20.52 -34.57
CA ASN A 118 35.37 21.58 -35.27
C ASN A 118 36.64 20.96 -35.84
N LYS A 119 36.64 20.69 -37.15
CA LYS A 119 37.86 20.60 -37.94
C LYS A 119 38.49 22.00 -37.90
N ALA A 120 39.25 22.29 -36.85
CA ALA A 120 40.23 23.36 -36.89
C ALA A 120 41.31 22.92 -37.89
N GLY A 121 41.59 23.81 -38.83
CA GLY A 121 42.27 23.54 -40.09
C GLY A 121 43.68 22.99 -39.94
N ALA A 122 43.97 22.00 -40.78
CA ALA A 122 45.27 21.93 -41.41
C ALA A 122 45.37 23.13 -42.37
N ALA A 123 46.24 24.08 -42.06
CA ALA A 123 46.74 25.06 -43.02
C ALA A 123 48.27 25.01 -42.91
N ALA A 124 48.86 24.72 -44.07
CA ALA A 124 50.29 24.70 -44.36
C ALA A 124 50.87 26.12 -44.41
#